data_AF-A0A9E4JF20-F1
#
_entry.id   AF-A0A9E4JF20-F1
#
_cell.length_a   1.000
_cell.length_b   1.000
_cell.length_c   1.000
_cell.angle_alpha   90.00
_cell.angle_beta   90.00
_cell.angle_gamma   90.00
#
_symmetry.space_group_name_H-M   'P 1'
#
loop_
_entity.id
_entity.type
_entity.pdbx_description
1 polymer ?
#
loop_
_entity_poly.entity_id
_entity_poly.type
_entity_poly.pdbx_seq_one_letter_code
_entity_poly.pdbx_strand_id
1 'polypeptide(L)'
;MRRNSLLVFALGLAPLVSACKKEQKAEPPMAEAPKAVEAPPPPPPPASDDIPPPPDVAAPPADAEKTASGLASKVLSPGDGQVKPGPSDTVEVHYTGWTTDGKMFDSSVKRGQPAKFPLDRVIKGWTEGLQLMVKGEKRRFWIPAELAYDNRPGRPAGMLVFDVELLGLTEAPKPPEDVAKPSKGAKKTKSGLSYKVLQKGTGKKHPEAKSVVSVHYTGWTTDGKMFDSSVVRGEPATFPLDGVIPGWTEGVQLMVEGEKTRFWIPEGLAYKGMPGAPAGMLVFDVELLKVME
;
A
#
# COMPACT_ATOMS: atom_id res chain seq x y z
N MET A 1 -45.92 18.28 -46.22
CA MET A 1 -46.87 18.90 -45.27
C MET A 1 -46.64 20.41 -45.25
N ARG A 2 -47.73 21.17 -45.10
CA ARG A 2 -47.94 22.63 -45.22
C ARG A 2 -46.88 23.47 -44.45
N ARG A 3 -46.30 24.55 -45.03
CA ARG A 3 -46.60 26.02 -44.87
C ARG A 3 -46.61 26.49 -43.39
N ASN A 4 -45.97 27.56 -42.90
CA ASN A 4 -45.76 28.98 -43.31
C ASN A 4 -44.63 29.58 -42.43
N SER A 5 -43.68 30.39 -42.92
CA SER A 5 -43.65 31.86 -43.18
C SER A 5 -43.83 32.83 -41.98
N LEU A 6 -42.71 33.48 -41.63
CA LEU A 6 -42.42 34.93 -41.54
C LEU A 6 -43.35 35.94 -40.79
N LEU A 7 -42.74 36.62 -39.81
CA LEU A 7 -42.46 38.09 -39.72
C LEU A 7 -43.56 39.09 -39.26
N VAL A 8 -43.12 40.05 -38.41
CA VAL A 8 -43.51 41.50 -38.32
C VAL A 8 -44.45 42.02 -37.20
N PHE A 9 -43.83 42.80 -36.29
CA PHE A 9 -44.15 44.13 -35.71
C PHE A 9 -45.41 44.47 -34.86
N ALA A 10 -45.10 45.27 -33.83
CA ALA A 10 -45.68 46.60 -33.47
C ALA A 10 -46.66 46.75 -32.28
N LEU A 11 -46.28 47.71 -31.40
CA LEU A 11 -47.04 48.71 -30.62
C LEU A 11 -48.34 48.26 -29.91
N GLY A 12 -48.63 48.53 -28.64
CA GLY A 12 -48.20 49.57 -27.68
C GLY A 12 -49.47 50.10 -26.98
N LEU A 13 -49.47 50.32 -25.65
CA LEU A 13 -50.15 51.43 -24.93
C LEU A 13 -50.00 51.29 -23.39
N ALA A 14 -49.55 52.38 -22.75
CA ALA A 14 -49.42 52.63 -21.29
C ALA A 14 -50.75 53.21 -20.70
N PRO A 15 -50.91 53.58 -19.39
CA PRO A 15 -50.11 54.56 -18.60
C PRO A 15 -49.86 54.11 -17.13
N LEU A 16 -49.32 54.82 -16.13
CA LEU A 16 -48.44 56.01 -15.93
C LEU A 16 -48.86 56.64 -14.58
N VAL A 17 -48.01 56.66 -13.54
CA VAL A 17 -47.88 57.70 -12.49
C VAL A 17 -46.51 57.42 -11.81
N SER A 18 -45.39 58.09 -12.08
CA SER A 18 -44.97 59.50 -11.95
C SER A 18 -44.63 59.96 -10.52
N ALA A 19 -43.33 60.06 -10.21
CA ALA A 19 -42.67 61.22 -9.56
C ALA A 19 -41.15 60.93 -9.44
N CYS A 20 -40.28 61.54 -10.26
CA CYS A 20 -39.43 62.73 -9.98
C CYS A 20 -38.54 62.57 -8.71
N LYS A 21 -37.20 62.75 -8.69
CA LYS A 21 -36.37 63.72 -9.42
C LYS A 21 -34.86 63.56 -9.06
N LYS A 22 -34.00 63.69 -10.08
CA LYS A 22 -32.62 64.23 -10.16
C LYS A 22 -31.43 63.58 -9.41
N GLU A 23 -30.47 63.17 -10.25
CA GLU A 23 -29.03 63.00 -10.00
C GLU A 23 -28.33 64.23 -9.41
N GLN A 24 -27.30 63.96 -8.58
CA GLN A 24 -26.14 64.83 -8.44
C GLN A 24 -24.88 64.02 -8.09
N LYS A 25 -23.84 64.23 -8.90
CA LYS A 25 -22.50 63.63 -8.85
C LYS A 25 -21.62 64.42 -7.86
N ALA A 26 -20.90 63.75 -6.96
CA ALA A 26 -19.82 64.35 -6.18
C ALA A 26 -18.72 63.30 -5.86
N GLU A 27 -17.48 63.61 -6.23
CA GLU A 27 -16.27 62.96 -5.70
C GLU A 27 -15.98 63.46 -4.27
N PRO A 28 -15.40 62.64 -3.38
CA PRO A 28 -15.19 63.02 -1.99
C PRO A 28 -13.85 63.76 -1.78
N PRO A 29 -13.79 64.77 -0.88
CA PRO A 29 -12.52 65.28 -0.39
C PRO A 29 -11.96 64.38 0.72
N MET A 30 -10.64 64.19 0.67
CA MET A 30 -9.81 63.58 1.71
C MET A 30 -9.59 64.50 2.92
N ALA A 31 -9.39 63.84 4.06
CA ALA A 31 -8.67 64.22 5.29
C ALA A 31 -9.45 64.93 6.41
N GLU A 32 -9.71 64.18 7.49
CA GLU A 32 -8.87 64.21 8.70
C GLU A 32 -9.08 62.93 9.54
N ALA A 33 -7.99 62.27 9.94
CA ALA A 33 -8.01 61.15 10.88
C ALA A 33 -8.08 61.71 12.32
N PRO A 34 -8.75 61.03 13.28
CA PRO A 34 -7.98 60.09 14.10
C PRO A 34 -8.76 58.94 14.78
N LYS A 35 -8.13 57.76 14.81
CA LYS A 35 -7.82 56.93 16.00
C LYS A 35 -7.55 55.51 15.50
N ALA A 36 -6.38 54.98 15.85
CA ALA A 36 -5.98 53.63 15.51
C ALA A 36 -7.00 52.63 16.07
N VAL A 37 -7.77 52.01 15.17
CA VAL A 37 -8.51 50.79 15.45
C VAL A 37 -7.47 49.68 15.39
N GLU A 38 -7.25 49.04 16.53
CA GLU A 38 -6.45 47.83 16.65
C GLU A 38 -6.88 46.83 15.57
N ALA A 39 -5.91 46.33 14.81
CA ALA A 39 -6.19 45.39 13.73
C ALA A 39 -6.96 44.19 14.30
N PRO A 40 -8.02 43.71 13.62
CA PRO A 40 -8.69 42.49 14.05
C PRO A 40 -7.64 41.37 14.16
N PRO A 41 -7.72 40.49 15.18
CA PRO A 41 -6.82 39.37 15.29
C PRO A 41 -6.82 38.59 13.96
N PRO A 42 -5.66 38.05 13.54
CA PRO A 42 -5.62 37.27 12.31
C PRO A 42 -6.70 36.20 12.38
N PRO A 43 -7.41 35.93 11.26
CA PRO A 43 -8.41 34.87 11.25
C PRO A 43 -7.76 33.59 11.78
N PRO A 44 -8.45 32.81 12.62
CA PRO A 44 -7.93 31.51 13.02
C PRO A 44 -7.55 30.74 11.74
N PRO A 45 -6.41 30.03 11.72
CA PRO A 45 -6.07 29.22 10.56
C PRO A 45 -7.26 28.31 10.24
N PRO A 46 -7.56 28.05 8.95
CA PRO A 46 -8.65 27.17 8.58
C PRO A 46 -8.46 25.86 9.36
N ALA A 47 -9.49 25.43 10.08
CA ALA A 47 -9.45 24.15 10.78
C ALA A 47 -9.20 23.08 9.72
N SER A 48 -7.97 22.59 9.65
CA SER A 48 -7.61 21.51 8.75
C SER A 48 -8.20 20.22 9.32
N ASP A 49 -8.81 19.38 8.48
CA ASP A 49 -9.13 17.98 8.80
C ASP A 49 -7.84 17.13 9.03
N ASP A 50 -6.73 17.77 9.38
CA ASP A 50 -5.44 17.15 9.59
C ASP A 50 -5.27 16.85 11.08
N ILE A 51 -4.70 15.69 11.36
CA ILE A 51 -4.41 15.30 12.73
C ILE A 51 -3.22 16.14 13.21
N PRO A 52 -3.33 16.84 14.36
CA PRO A 52 -2.30 17.74 14.84
C PRO A 52 -0.98 16.99 15.09
N PRO A 53 0.18 17.62 14.84
CA PRO A 53 1.47 17.01 15.11
C PRO A 53 1.65 16.81 16.62
N PRO A 54 2.45 15.81 17.02
CA PRO A 54 2.78 15.64 18.42
C PRO A 54 3.74 16.73 18.94
N PRO A 55 3.78 16.98 20.27
CA PRO A 55 4.57 18.07 20.85
C PRO A 55 6.09 17.94 20.62
N ASP A 56 6.56 16.71 20.44
CA ASP A 56 7.94 16.31 20.18
C ASP A 56 8.19 16.02 18.68
N VAL A 57 7.38 16.58 17.77
CA VAL A 57 7.55 16.39 16.32
C VAL A 57 8.89 16.93 15.80
N ALA A 58 9.45 17.97 16.44
CA ALA A 58 10.68 18.60 15.96
C ALA A 58 11.93 17.74 16.18
N ALA A 59 11.97 16.95 17.26
CA ALA A 59 13.12 16.15 17.65
C ALA A 59 12.72 15.02 18.62
N PRO A 60 13.39 13.85 18.58
CA PRO A 60 13.16 12.80 19.56
C PRO A 60 13.48 13.28 20.98
N PRO A 61 12.61 13.01 21.98
CA PRO A 61 12.86 13.36 23.37
C PRO A 61 14.04 12.54 23.93
N ALA A 62 14.58 12.98 25.07
CA ALA A 62 15.75 12.34 25.69
C ALA A 62 15.48 10.89 26.14
N ASP A 63 14.22 10.54 26.39
CA ASP A 63 13.78 9.20 26.79
C ASP A 63 13.40 8.30 25.59
N ALA A 64 13.60 8.77 24.35
CA ALA A 64 13.42 7.93 23.17
C ALA A 64 14.54 6.89 23.05
N GLU A 65 14.15 5.65 22.78
CA GLU A 65 15.07 4.55 22.46
C GLU A 65 15.70 4.80 21.09
N LYS A 66 17.01 4.54 20.95
CA LYS A 66 17.73 4.69 19.68
C LYS A 66 18.40 3.37 19.28
N THR A 67 18.20 2.98 18.04
CA THR A 67 18.89 1.83 17.45
C THR A 67 20.25 2.25 16.88
N ALA A 68 21.07 1.27 16.50
CA ALA A 68 22.38 1.52 15.90
C ALA A 68 22.30 2.23 14.53
N SER A 69 21.17 2.13 13.82
CA SER A 69 20.96 2.83 12.55
C SER A 69 20.58 4.31 12.73
N GLY A 70 20.33 4.74 13.97
CA GLY A 70 19.87 6.09 14.29
C GLY A 70 18.36 6.25 14.30
N LEU A 71 17.57 5.19 14.08
CA LEU A 71 16.12 5.21 14.28
C LEU A 71 15.84 5.48 15.77
N ALA A 72 15.10 6.56 16.05
CA ALA A 72 14.61 6.84 17.39
C ALA A 72 13.13 6.46 17.50
N SER A 73 12.72 5.92 18.65
CA SER A 73 11.34 5.54 18.87
C SER A 73 10.91 5.61 20.34
N LYS A 74 9.60 5.70 20.56
CA LYS A 74 9.00 5.73 21.90
C LYS A 74 7.65 5.04 21.90
N VAL A 75 7.45 4.09 22.81
CA VAL A 75 6.13 3.46 23.02
C VAL A 75 5.18 4.51 23.60
N LEU A 76 4.07 4.75 22.91
CA LEU A 76 3.00 5.65 23.37
C LEU A 76 1.91 4.87 24.11
N SER A 77 1.58 3.68 23.61
CA SER A 77 0.69 2.73 24.28
C SER A 77 1.26 1.33 24.09
N PRO A 78 1.43 0.54 25.16
CA PRO A 78 1.89 -0.84 25.03
C PRO A 78 0.84 -1.68 24.29
N GLY A 79 1.32 -2.62 23.48
CA GLY A 79 0.48 -3.67 22.90
C GLY A 79 0.36 -4.89 23.81
N ASP A 80 -0.55 -5.79 23.46
CA ASP A 80 -0.79 -7.06 24.15
C ASP A 80 -0.23 -8.27 23.38
N GLY A 81 0.29 -8.04 22.17
CA GLY A 81 0.90 -9.08 21.34
C GLY A 81 2.21 -9.64 21.91
N GLN A 82 2.50 -10.90 21.58
CA GLN A 82 3.75 -11.58 21.96
C GLN A 82 4.72 -11.75 20.79
N VAL A 83 4.23 -11.59 19.56
CA VAL A 83 4.98 -11.80 18.33
C VAL A 83 5.34 -10.45 17.72
N LYS A 84 6.61 -10.30 17.37
CA LYS A 84 7.13 -9.17 16.61
C LYS A 84 7.15 -9.53 15.13
N PRO A 85 6.80 -8.61 14.22
CA PRO A 85 6.93 -8.84 12.78
C PRO A 85 8.36 -9.19 12.40
N GLY A 86 8.51 -10.10 11.43
CA GLY A 86 9.75 -10.33 10.70
C GLY A 86 9.92 -9.38 9.50
N PRO A 87 11.11 -9.32 8.89
CA PRO A 87 11.44 -8.33 7.86
C PRO A 87 10.67 -8.49 6.54
N SER A 88 10.07 -9.64 6.31
CA SER A 88 9.27 -9.95 5.11
C SER A 88 7.76 -9.99 5.38
N ASP A 89 7.34 -9.81 6.63
CA ASP A 89 5.95 -9.94 7.02
C ASP A 89 5.11 -8.77 6.51
N THR A 90 3.80 -8.99 6.43
CA THR A 90 2.83 -7.94 6.14
C THR A 90 2.20 -7.47 7.44
N VAL A 91 2.28 -6.16 7.70
CA VAL A 91 1.63 -5.54 8.84
C VAL A 91 0.38 -4.79 8.41
N GLU A 92 -0.60 -4.71 9.29
CA GLU A 92 -1.76 -3.84 9.17
C GLU A 92 -1.67 -2.76 10.25
N VAL A 93 -1.69 -1.49 9.84
CA VAL A 93 -1.42 -0.38 10.74
C VAL A 93 -2.38 0.79 10.54
N HIS A 94 -2.64 1.50 11.63
CA HIS A 94 -2.99 2.91 11.55
C HIS A 94 -1.74 3.77 11.68
N TYR A 95 -1.62 4.82 10.88
CA TYR A 95 -0.49 5.74 11.00
C TYR A 95 -0.88 7.16 10.64
N THR A 96 -0.08 8.10 11.15
CA THR A 96 -0.01 9.48 10.70
C THR A 96 1.44 9.91 10.65
N GLY A 97 1.83 10.60 9.58
CA GLY A 97 3.18 11.08 9.32
C GLY A 97 3.24 12.60 9.21
N TRP A 98 4.25 13.19 9.85
CA TRP A 98 4.55 14.63 9.84
C TRP A 98 6.01 14.91 9.51
N THR A 99 6.27 16.04 8.88
CA THR A 99 7.60 16.65 8.85
C THR A 99 7.89 17.37 10.18
N THR A 100 9.16 17.65 10.47
CA THR A 100 9.59 18.25 11.75
C THR A 100 9.05 19.65 12.02
N ASP A 101 8.55 20.34 10.99
CA ASP A 101 7.82 21.60 11.10
C ASP A 101 6.34 21.43 11.49
N GLY A 102 5.90 20.18 11.71
CA GLY A 102 4.54 19.83 12.13
C GLY A 102 3.55 19.65 10.99
N LYS A 103 3.97 19.78 9.73
CA LYS A 103 3.08 19.57 8.58
C LYS A 103 2.81 18.08 8.39
N MET A 104 1.54 17.69 8.50
CA MET A 104 1.10 16.34 8.16
C MET A 104 1.20 16.12 6.65
N PHE A 105 1.80 15.01 6.21
CA PHE A 105 1.91 14.68 4.79
C PHE A 105 1.15 13.41 4.40
N ASP A 106 0.84 12.53 5.35
CA ASP A 106 0.09 11.30 5.09
C ASP A 106 -0.57 10.76 6.37
N SER A 107 -1.74 10.13 6.24
CA SER A 107 -2.44 9.48 7.36
C SER A 107 -3.45 8.45 6.88
N SER A 108 -3.38 7.23 7.41
CA SER A 108 -4.44 6.23 7.20
C SER A 108 -5.65 6.48 8.10
N VAL A 109 -5.45 7.10 9.26
CA VAL A 109 -6.53 7.49 10.17
C VAL A 109 -7.43 8.54 9.51
N LYS A 110 -6.85 9.54 8.84
CA LYS A 110 -7.61 10.53 8.07
C LYS A 110 -8.44 9.89 6.94
N ARG A 111 -7.93 8.81 6.34
CA ARG A 111 -8.66 8.03 5.32
C ARG A 111 -9.76 7.14 5.89
N GLY A 112 -9.82 6.96 7.22
CA GLY A 112 -10.82 6.12 7.89
C GLY A 112 -10.63 4.61 7.69
N GLN A 113 -9.49 4.16 7.15
CA GLN A 113 -9.20 2.74 6.95
C GLN A 113 -7.74 2.40 7.24
N PRO A 114 -7.46 1.24 7.87
CA PRO A 114 -6.10 0.74 8.03
C PRO A 114 -5.36 0.58 6.71
N ALA A 115 -4.03 0.59 6.79
CA ALA A 115 -3.15 0.33 5.66
C ALA A 115 -2.36 -0.96 5.88
N LYS A 116 -2.21 -1.76 4.83
CA LYS A 116 -1.41 -2.99 4.84
C LYS A 116 -0.11 -2.77 4.10
N PHE A 117 1.01 -3.14 4.73
CA PHE A 117 2.34 -2.95 4.17
C PHE A 117 3.18 -4.22 4.33
N PRO A 118 3.72 -4.76 3.22
CA PRO A 118 4.82 -5.72 3.30
C PRO A 118 6.11 -4.98 3.70
N LEU A 119 6.75 -5.43 4.78
CA LEU A 119 7.86 -4.70 5.41
C LEU A 119 9.11 -4.61 4.53
N ASP A 120 9.25 -5.45 3.52
CA ASP A 120 10.36 -5.42 2.55
C ASP A 120 10.18 -4.36 1.43
N ARG A 121 9.04 -3.65 1.40
CA ARG A 121 8.72 -2.64 0.36
C ARG A 121 8.44 -1.23 0.89
N VAL A 122 8.68 -1.00 2.18
CA VAL A 122 8.55 0.32 2.82
C VAL A 122 9.91 0.97 3.06
N ILE A 123 9.91 2.20 3.57
CA ILE A 123 11.15 2.90 3.94
C ILE A 123 11.91 2.10 5.01
N LYS A 124 13.24 2.16 5.00
CA LYS A 124 14.11 1.35 5.89
C LYS A 124 13.74 1.51 7.36
N GLY A 125 13.39 2.72 7.79
CA GLY A 125 12.98 3.01 9.16
C GLY A 125 11.66 2.34 9.55
N TRP A 126 10.73 2.12 8.60
CA TRP A 126 9.53 1.32 8.84
C TRP A 126 9.84 -0.16 8.89
N THR A 127 10.64 -0.66 7.92
CA THR A 127 11.11 -2.05 7.92
C THR A 127 11.75 -2.39 9.26
N GLU A 128 12.64 -1.54 9.76
CA GLU A 128 13.29 -1.73 11.06
C GLU A 128 12.33 -1.52 12.23
N GLY A 129 11.67 -0.37 12.29
CA GLY A 129 10.91 0.07 13.46
C GLY A 129 9.70 -0.80 13.78
N LEU A 130 9.00 -1.29 12.76
CA LEU A 130 7.81 -2.12 12.96
C LEU A 130 8.15 -3.51 13.50
N GLN A 131 9.37 -4.01 13.26
CA GLN A 131 9.87 -5.25 13.89
C GLN A 131 10.15 -5.08 15.39
N LEU A 132 10.13 -3.85 15.92
CA LEU A 132 10.26 -3.59 17.36
C LEU A 132 8.92 -3.65 18.09
N MET A 133 7.81 -3.55 17.35
CA MET A 133 6.45 -3.45 17.88
C MET A 133 5.79 -4.82 18.03
N VAL A 134 4.80 -4.90 18.90
CA VAL A 134 3.84 -6.01 18.98
C VAL A 134 2.42 -5.56 18.64
N LYS A 135 1.54 -6.51 18.33
CA LYS A 135 0.12 -6.19 18.05
C LYS A 135 -0.51 -5.40 19.21
N GLY A 136 -1.32 -4.39 18.86
CA GLY A 136 -1.97 -3.46 19.78
C GLY A 136 -1.07 -2.30 20.22
N GLU A 137 0.23 -2.35 19.92
CA GLU A 137 1.16 -1.30 20.33
C GLU A 137 0.96 -0.04 19.48
N LYS A 138 1.00 1.13 20.14
CA LYS A 138 1.16 2.41 19.49
C LYS A 138 2.56 2.95 19.80
N ARG A 139 3.35 3.23 18.77
CA ARG A 139 4.72 3.72 18.88
C ARG A 139 4.91 4.96 18.01
N ARG A 140 5.68 5.91 18.53
CA ARG A 140 6.22 7.04 17.77
C ARG A 140 7.59 6.70 17.23
N PHE A 141 7.84 7.05 15.98
CA PHE A 141 9.14 6.95 15.32
C PHE A 141 9.61 8.32 14.85
N TRP A 142 10.89 8.60 15.04
CA TRP A 142 11.61 9.70 14.39
C TRP A 142 12.65 9.05 13.47
N ILE A 143 12.38 9.12 12.17
CA ILE A 143 13.10 8.40 11.13
C ILE A 143 14.02 9.39 10.41
N PRO A 144 15.35 9.30 10.58
CA PRO A 144 16.30 10.12 9.84
C PRO A 144 16.12 10.00 8.33
N ALA A 145 16.59 11.01 7.58
CA ALA A 145 16.39 11.08 6.14
C ALA A 145 16.90 9.83 5.42
N GLU A 146 18.04 9.29 5.85
CA GLU A 146 18.74 8.12 5.28
C GLU A 146 17.95 6.82 5.46
N LEU A 147 17.10 6.75 6.50
CA LEU A 147 16.17 5.65 6.76
C LEU A 147 14.77 5.90 6.17
N ALA A 148 14.50 7.12 5.72
CA ALA A 148 13.26 7.52 5.06
C ALA A 148 13.43 7.54 3.53
N TYR A 149 13.38 8.73 2.91
CA TYR A 149 13.45 8.92 1.47
C TYR A 149 14.80 9.44 0.96
N ASP A 150 15.80 9.56 1.83
CA ASP A 150 17.15 10.03 1.51
C ASP A 150 17.14 11.37 0.75
N ASN A 151 16.28 12.30 1.20
CA ASN A 151 16.04 13.62 0.59
C ASN A 151 15.75 13.61 -0.92
N ARG A 152 15.17 12.51 -1.44
CA ARG A 152 14.83 12.41 -2.86
C ARG A 152 13.85 13.53 -3.28
N PRO A 153 14.08 14.19 -4.43
CA PRO A 153 13.16 15.19 -4.95
C PRO A 153 11.73 14.66 -5.10
N GLY A 154 10.74 15.48 -4.73
CA GLY A 154 9.32 15.11 -4.79
C GLY A 154 8.84 14.19 -3.66
N ARG A 155 9.68 13.89 -2.67
CA ARG A 155 9.30 13.20 -1.43
C ARG A 155 9.50 14.12 -0.21
N PRO A 156 8.84 13.82 0.93
CA PRO A 156 9.18 14.47 2.20
C PRO A 156 10.68 14.36 2.48
N ALA A 157 11.30 15.49 2.79
CA ALA A 157 12.72 15.60 3.07
C ALA A 157 12.97 15.73 4.57
N GLY A 158 14.20 15.42 4.98
CA GLY A 158 14.63 15.47 6.37
C GLY A 158 14.10 14.30 7.19
N MET A 159 14.13 14.49 8.51
CA MET A 159 13.59 13.52 9.46
C MET A 159 12.06 13.51 9.37
N LEU A 160 11.48 12.30 9.37
CA LEU A 160 10.04 12.12 9.37
C LEU A 160 9.58 11.58 10.71
N VAL A 161 8.46 12.09 11.22
CA VAL A 161 7.85 11.63 12.46
C VAL A 161 6.58 10.86 12.15
N PHE A 162 6.45 9.67 12.72
CA PHE A 162 5.28 8.83 12.55
C PHE A 162 4.74 8.37 13.89
N ASP A 163 3.43 8.51 14.09
CA ASP A 163 2.71 7.70 15.07
C ASP A 163 2.14 6.51 14.32
N VAL A 164 2.45 5.31 14.80
CA VAL A 164 1.98 4.06 14.19
C VAL A 164 1.35 3.19 15.26
N GLU A 165 0.20 2.62 14.94
CA GLU A 165 -0.50 1.61 15.73
C GLU A 165 -0.53 0.30 14.95
N LEU A 166 0.02 -0.77 15.53
CA LEU A 166 0.08 -2.08 14.89
C LEU A 166 -1.19 -2.88 15.18
N LEU A 167 -2.06 -2.99 14.18
CA LEU A 167 -3.37 -3.62 14.30
C LEU A 167 -3.34 -5.11 13.97
N GLY A 168 -2.49 -5.52 13.03
CA GLY A 168 -2.43 -6.89 12.53
C GLY A 168 -1.06 -7.27 11.99
N LEU A 169 -0.80 -8.57 11.99
CA LEU A 169 0.41 -9.18 11.49
C LEU A 169 0.04 -10.44 10.70
N THR A 170 0.52 -10.52 9.47
CA THR A 170 0.48 -11.70 8.61
C THR A 170 1.93 -12.13 8.34
N GLU A 171 2.35 -13.24 8.94
CA GLU A 171 3.69 -13.80 8.71
C GLU A 171 3.88 -14.21 7.25
N ALA A 172 5.02 -13.84 6.68
CA ALA A 172 5.40 -14.30 5.36
C ALA A 172 5.68 -15.82 5.38
N PRO A 173 5.32 -16.54 4.30
CA PRO A 173 5.65 -17.94 4.19
C PRO A 173 7.18 -18.16 4.23
N LYS A 174 7.64 -18.90 5.23
CA LYS A 174 9.06 -19.26 5.40
C LYS A 174 9.49 -20.21 4.27
N PRO A 175 10.75 -20.13 3.81
CA PRO A 175 11.26 -21.07 2.82
C PRO A 175 11.15 -22.49 3.36
N PRO A 176 10.75 -23.45 2.53
CA PRO A 176 10.63 -24.82 2.99
C PRO A 176 11.98 -25.48 3.25
N GLU A 177 12.00 -26.47 4.14
CA GLU A 177 13.24 -27.19 4.50
C GLU A 177 13.92 -27.87 3.29
N ASP A 178 13.13 -28.29 2.30
CA ASP A 178 13.60 -28.89 1.05
C ASP A 178 13.65 -27.87 -0.12
N VAL A 179 13.79 -26.56 0.16
CA VAL A 179 13.93 -25.53 -0.87
C VAL A 179 15.17 -25.72 -1.75
N ALA A 180 16.26 -26.27 -1.20
CA ALA A 180 17.51 -26.43 -1.95
C ALA A 180 17.41 -27.50 -3.05
N LYS A 181 16.57 -28.53 -2.87
CA LYS A 181 16.42 -29.63 -3.82
C LYS A 181 15.18 -30.48 -3.55
N PRO A 182 14.63 -31.18 -4.56
CA PRO A 182 13.52 -32.11 -4.37
C PRO A 182 13.76 -33.12 -3.24
N SER A 183 12.80 -33.26 -2.33
CA SER A 183 12.88 -34.24 -1.24
C SER A 183 12.65 -35.67 -1.74
N LYS A 184 13.04 -36.68 -0.93
CA LYS A 184 12.98 -38.12 -1.29
C LYS A 184 11.58 -38.63 -1.71
N GLY A 185 10.51 -37.89 -1.41
CA GLY A 185 9.13 -38.22 -1.79
C GLY A 185 8.61 -37.44 -3.00
N ALA A 186 9.43 -36.60 -3.64
CA ALA A 186 9.02 -35.86 -4.82
C ALA A 186 8.90 -36.79 -6.03
N LYS A 187 7.82 -36.62 -6.78
CA LYS A 187 7.64 -37.24 -8.11
C LYS A 187 8.34 -36.36 -9.14
N LYS A 188 8.82 -36.97 -10.23
CA LYS A 188 9.48 -36.25 -11.33
C LYS A 188 8.81 -36.59 -12.65
N THR A 189 8.48 -35.57 -13.44
CA THR A 189 7.90 -35.72 -14.78
C THR A 189 8.99 -35.91 -15.84
N LYS A 190 8.58 -36.21 -17.07
CA LYS A 190 9.51 -36.39 -18.20
C LYS A 190 10.26 -35.11 -18.58
N SER A 191 9.67 -33.94 -18.36
CA SER A 191 10.30 -32.64 -18.63
C SER A 191 11.33 -32.26 -17.57
N GLY A 192 11.37 -32.98 -16.45
CA GLY A 192 12.26 -32.74 -15.32
C GLY A 192 11.65 -31.94 -14.17
N LEU A 193 10.42 -31.46 -14.32
CA LEU A 193 9.63 -30.88 -13.22
C LEU A 193 9.53 -31.90 -12.08
N SER A 194 9.90 -31.49 -10.86
CA SER A 194 9.67 -32.31 -9.68
C SER A 194 8.57 -31.70 -8.83
N TYR A 195 7.73 -32.52 -8.20
CA TYR A 195 6.63 -32.03 -7.38
C TYR A 195 6.30 -32.95 -6.20
N LYS A 196 5.70 -32.38 -5.16
CA LYS A 196 5.23 -33.08 -3.97
C LYS A 196 3.94 -32.45 -3.48
N VAL A 197 2.88 -33.26 -3.37
CA VAL A 197 1.63 -32.83 -2.75
C VAL A 197 1.88 -32.62 -1.25
N LEU A 198 1.65 -31.40 -0.77
CA LEU A 198 1.77 -31.02 0.63
C LEU A 198 0.43 -31.17 1.35
N GLN A 199 -0.65 -30.80 0.68
CA GLN A 199 -2.01 -30.97 1.15
C GLN A 199 -2.87 -31.49 0.00
N LYS A 200 -3.59 -32.57 0.24
CA LYS A 200 -4.47 -33.16 -0.76
C LYS A 200 -5.69 -32.27 -0.97
N GLY A 201 -6.04 -32.00 -2.22
CA GLY A 201 -7.26 -31.28 -2.57
C GLY A 201 -8.52 -32.15 -2.53
N THR A 202 -9.67 -31.49 -2.60
CA THR A 202 -11.00 -32.12 -2.64
C THR A 202 -11.59 -32.15 -4.05
N GLY A 203 -10.99 -31.43 -4.99
CA GLY A 203 -11.40 -31.40 -6.39
C GLY A 203 -11.25 -32.75 -7.08
N LYS A 204 -12.00 -32.93 -8.17
CA LYS A 204 -11.96 -34.15 -9.01
C LYS A 204 -11.44 -33.89 -10.42
N LYS A 205 -11.36 -32.63 -10.82
CA LYS A 205 -10.93 -32.19 -12.15
C LYS A 205 -9.54 -31.60 -12.06
N HIS A 206 -8.74 -31.91 -13.06
CA HIS A 206 -7.47 -31.27 -13.32
C HIS A 206 -7.67 -30.10 -14.29
N PRO A 207 -7.00 -28.95 -14.08
CA PRO A 207 -6.97 -27.87 -15.06
C PRO A 207 -6.42 -28.35 -16.41
N GLU A 208 -6.83 -27.70 -17.50
CA GLU A 208 -6.23 -27.87 -18.82
C GLU A 208 -5.14 -26.80 -19.04
N ALA A 209 -4.26 -27.00 -20.03
CA ALA A 209 -3.15 -26.07 -20.33
C ALA A 209 -3.58 -24.62 -20.63
N LYS A 210 -4.84 -24.41 -21.04
CA LYS A 210 -5.46 -23.11 -21.34
C LYS A 210 -6.44 -22.63 -20.25
N SER A 211 -6.58 -23.38 -19.16
CA SER A 211 -7.49 -22.99 -18.08
C SER A 211 -7.00 -21.71 -17.42
N VAL A 212 -7.95 -20.91 -16.93
CA VAL A 212 -7.66 -19.83 -16.00
C VAL A 212 -7.84 -20.36 -14.59
N VAL A 213 -6.88 -20.11 -13.71
CA VAL A 213 -6.89 -20.62 -12.33
C VAL A 213 -6.73 -19.48 -11.33
N SER A 214 -7.35 -19.63 -10.18
CA SER A 214 -7.09 -18.79 -9.00
C SER A 214 -6.26 -19.59 -8.00
N VAL A 215 -5.14 -19.01 -7.57
CA VAL A 215 -4.16 -19.69 -6.71
C VAL A 215 -3.64 -18.77 -5.60
N HIS A 216 -3.30 -19.38 -4.46
CA HIS A 216 -2.26 -18.83 -3.60
C HIS A 216 -0.91 -19.43 -3.99
N TYR A 217 0.15 -18.63 -3.97
CA TYR A 217 1.49 -19.14 -4.19
C TYR A 217 2.56 -18.36 -3.46
N THR A 218 3.68 -19.02 -3.24
CA THR A 218 4.95 -18.38 -2.88
C THR A 218 6.08 -19.05 -3.65
N GLY A 219 7.00 -18.24 -4.18
CA GLY A 219 8.17 -18.66 -4.94
C GLY A 219 9.48 -18.29 -4.24
N TRP A 220 10.41 -19.23 -4.21
CA TRP A 220 11.75 -19.10 -3.65
C TRP A 220 12.83 -19.56 -4.64
N THR A 221 14.01 -18.94 -4.56
CA THR A 221 15.24 -19.53 -5.10
C THR A 221 15.77 -20.63 -4.16
N THR A 222 16.65 -21.50 -4.66
CA THR A 222 17.17 -22.66 -3.91
C THR A 222 18.01 -22.30 -2.67
N ASP A 223 18.45 -21.06 -2.55
CA ASP A 223 19.08 -20.49 -1.35
C ASP A 223 18.06 -20.04 -0.29
N GLY A 224 16.76 -20.19 -0.54
CA GLY A 224 15.68 -19.83 0.38
C GLY A 224 15.20 -18.40 0.26
N LYS A 225 15.73 -17.60 -0.68
CA LYS A 225 15.24 -16.23 -0.88
C LYS A 225 13.88 -16.26 -1.58
N MET A 226 12.86 -15.72 -0.91
CA MET A 226 11.55 -15.48 -1.51
C MET A 226 11.66 -14.36 -2.56
N PHE A 227 11.12 -14.59 -3.76
CA PHE A 227 11.10 -13.56 -4.82
C PHE A 227 9.69 -13.10 -5.17
N ASP A 228 8.66 -13.90 -4.89
CA ASP A 228 7.27 -13.53 -5.13
C ASP A 228 6.30 -14.33 -4.25
N SER A 229 5.19 -13.72 -3.85
CA SER A 229 4.14 -14.37 -3.07
C SER A 229 2.82 -13.64 -3.18
N SER A 230 1.74 -14.36 -3.52
CA SER A 230 0.39 -13.82 -3.41
C SER A 230 -0.13 -13.83 -1.97
N VAL A 231 0.38 -14.73 -1.12
CA VAL A 231 0.05 -14.77 0.31
C VAL A 231 0.52 -13.50 1.01
N VAL A 232 1.73 -13.03 0.72
CA VAL A 232 2.26 -11.77 1.26
C VAL A 232 1.43 -10.57 0.79
N ARG A 233 0.93 -10.60 -0.46
CA ARG A 233 0.00 -9.57 -0.98
C ARG A 233 -1.37 -9.60 -0.30
N GLY A 234 -1.73 -10.72 0.34
CA GLY A 234 -2.99 -10.88 1.06
C GLY A 234 -4.19 -11.19 0.17
N GLU A 235 -3.97 -11.47 -1.13
CA GLU A 235 -5.03 -11.79 -2.08
C GLU A 235 -4.61 -12.89 -3.06
N PRO A 236 -5.51 -13.79 -3.48
CA PRO A 236 -5.24 -14.76 -4.53
C PRO A 236 -4.82 -14.11 -5.84
N ALA A 237 -4.01 -14.82 -6.61
CA ALA A 237 -3.65 -14.41 -7.96
C ALA A 237 -4.38 -15.27 -8.99
N THR A 238 -4.83 -14.65 -10.07
CA THR A 238 -5.50 -15.33 -11.18
C THR A 238 -4.59 -15.35 -12.40
N PHE A 239 -4.36 -16.54 -12.96
CA PHE A 239 -3.48 -16.72 -14.11
C PHE A 239 -4.13 -17.57 -15.21
N PRO A 240 -4.01 -17.16 -16.49
CA PRO A 240 -4.18 -18.08 -17.61
C PRO A 240 -2.94 -19.00 -17.69
N LEU A 241 -3.14 -20.32 -17.69
CA LEU A 241 -2.03 -21.29 -17.60
C LEU A 241 -1.13 -21.31 -18.85
N ASP A 242 -1.59 -20.79 -19.98
CA ASP A 242 -0.80 -20.60 -21.20
C ASP A 242 0.02 -19.30 -21.20
N GLY A 243 -0.16 -18.43 -20.19
CA GLY A 243 0.57 -17.17 -20.01
C GLY A 243 1.64 -17.19 -18.91
N VAL A 244 1.88 -18.33 -18.28
CA VAL A 244 2.88 -18.50 -17.18
C VAL A 244 4.10 -19.30 -17.64
N ILE A 245 5.10 -19.45 -16.76
CA ILE A 245 6.28 -20.26 -17.07
C ILE A 245 5.90 -21.72 -17.37
N PRO A 246 6.61 -22.43 -18.28
CA PRO A 246 6.24 -23.78 -18.71
C PRO A 246 6.04 -24.78 -17.55
N GLY A 247 6.83 -24.66 -16.48
CA GLY A 247 6.72 -25.51 -15.31
C GLY A 247 5.42 -25.30 -14.52
N TRP A 248 4.86 -24.09 -14.53
CA TRP A 248 3.53 -23.82 -13.97
C TRP A 248 2.43 -24.34 -14.90
N THR A 249 2.53 -24.09 -16.20
CA THR A 249 1.60 -24.63 -17.19
C THR A 249 1.49 -26.15 -17.03
N GLU A 250 2.62 -26.87 -16.96
CA GLU A 250 2.64 -28.31 -16.74
C GLU A 250 2.18 -28.70 -15.32
N GLY A 251 2.77 -28.08 -14.30
CA GLY A 251 2.62 -28.51 -12.90
C GLY A 251 1.21 -28.32 -12.36
N VAL A 252 0.55 -27.21 -12.67
CA VAL A 252 -0.80 -26.92 -12.14
C VAL A 252 -1.85 -27.85 -12.75
N GLN A 253 -1.64 -28.37 -13.96
CA GLN A 253 -2.48 -29.43 -14.55
C GLN A 253 -2.39 -30.76 -13.78
N LEU A 254 -1.38 -30.95 -12.92
CA LEU A 254 -1.27 -32.15 -12.06
C LEU A 254 -2.08 -32.04 -10.76
N MET A 255 -2.59 -30.85 -10.45
CA MET A 255 -3.30 -30.55 -9.21
C MET A 255 -4.82 -30.67 -9.39
N VAL A 256 -5.53 -30.70 -8.26
CA VAL A 256 -6.99 -30.51 -8.19
C VAL A 256 -7.32 -29.36 -7.24
N GLU A 257 -8.54 -28.82 -7.30
CA GLU A 257 -8.97 -27.75 -6.39
C GLU A 257 -8.81 -28.14 -4.90
N GLY A 258 -8.35 -27.18 -4.10
CA GLY A 258 -7.99 -27.33 -2.69
C GLY A 258 -6.64 -28.00 -2.44
N GLU A 259 -5.92 -28.43 -3.49
CA GLU A 259 -4.61 -29.04 -3.35
C GLU A 259 -3.54 -27.98 -3.14
N LYS A 260 -2.60 -28.25 -2.22
CA LYS A 260 -1.35 -27.51 -2.10
C LYS A 260 -0.20 -28.40 -2.51
N THR A 261 0.56 -27.97 -3.51
CA THR A 261 1.65 -28.75 -4.09
C THR A 261 2.92 -27.90 -4.20
N ARG A 262 4.03 -28.52 -3.80
CA ARG A 262 5.37 -27.97 -4.00
C ARG A 262 5.89 -28.38 -5.37
N PHE A 263 6.46 -27.44 -6.10
CA PHE A 263 7.13 -27.66 -7.37
C PHE A 263 8.58 -27.23 -7.27
N TRP A 264 9.49 -28.03 -7.83
CA TRP A 264 10.85 -27.65 -8.14
C TRP A 264 10.98 -27.60 -9.66
N ILE A 265 11.04 -26.39 -10.17
CA ILE A 265 10.99 -26.07 -11.60
C ILE A 265 12.42 -25.82 -12.07
N PRO A 266 13.01 -26.71 -12.88
CA PRO A 266 14.35 -26.48 -13.43
C PRO A 266 14.34 -25.25 -14.35
N GLU A 267 15.51 -24.63 -14.53
CA GLU A 267 15.67 -23.37 -15.29
C GLU A 267 15.02 -23.41 -16.69
N GLY A 268 15.13 -24.54 -17.39
CA GLY A 268 14.54 -24.73 -18.72
C GLY A 268 13.01 -24.68 -18.75
N LEU A 269 12.35 -24.85 -17.62
CA LEU A 269 10.89 -24.73 -17.43
C LEU A 269 10.50 -23.45 -16.68
N ALA A 270 11.46 -22.59 -16.33
CA ALA A 270 11.27 -21.32 -15.66
C ALA A 270 11.53 -20.15 -16.63
N TYR A 271 12.38 -19.19 -16.23
CA TYR A 271 12.63 -17.96 -16.99
C TYR A 271 13.78 -18.06 -18.00
N LYS A 272 14.50 -19.18 -18.05
CA LYS A 272 15.56 -19.46 -19.06
C LYS A 272 16.63 -18.36 -19.15
N GLY A 273 17.03 -17.78 -18.03
CA GLY A 273 18.07 -16.77 -17.91
C GLY A 273 17.64 -15.37 -18.33
N MET A 274 16.33 -15.10 -18.40
CA MET A 274 15.81 -13.77 -18.72
C MET A 274 16.40 -12.72 -17.77
N PRO A 275 17.01 -11.63 -18.29
CA PRO A 275 17.58 -10.58 -17.46
C PRO A 275 16.54 -9.98 -16.49
N GLY A 276 16.90 -9.89 -15.22
CA GLY A 276 16.02 -9.36 -14.17
C GLY A 276 15.01 -10.37 -13.60
N ALA A 277 14.91 -11.57 -14.16
CA ALA A 277 14.10 -12.65 -13.59
C ALA A 277 14.92 -13.51 -12.61
N PRO A 278 14.25 -14.23 -11.68
CA PRO A 278 14.90 -15.27 -10.89
C PRO A 278 15.58 -16.30 -11.78
N ALA A 279 16.80 -16.69 -11.41
CA ALA A 279 17.62 -17.64 -12.15
C ALA A 279 17.85 -18.93 -11.34
N GLY A 280 18.11 -20.01 -12.06
CA GLY A 280 18.28 -21.34 -11.53
C GLY A 280 16.96 -22.07 -11.30
N MET A 281 17.05 -23.22 -10.64
CA MET A 281 15.86 -23.95 -10.23
C MET A 281 15.03 -23.08 -9.26
N LEU A 282 13.74 -22.97 -9.54
CA LEU A 282 12.79 -22.24 -8.71
C LEU A 282 11.92 -23.20 -7.92
N VAL A 283 11.60 -22.85 -6.69
CA VAL A 283 10.72 -23.63 -5.83
C VAL A 283 9.44 -22.85 -5.59
N PHE A 284 8.30 -23.48 -5.82
CA PHE A 284 7.00 -22.88 -5.59
C PHE A 284 6.15 -23.77 -4.69
N ASP A 285 5.51 -23.17 -3.70
CA ASP A 285 4.32 -23.75 -3.09
C ASP A 285 3.11 -23.10 -3.74
N VAL A 286 2.27 -23.89 -4.39
CA VAL A 286 1.04 -23.44 -5.05
C VAL A 286 -0.14 -24.12 -4.38
N GLU A 287 -1.13 -23.35 -4.01
CA GLU A 287 -2.44 -23.80 -3.56
C GLU A 287 -3.47 -23.46 -4.62
N LEU A 288 -4.05 -24.47 -5.25
CA LEU A 288 -5.05 -24.30 -6.29
C LEU A 288 -6.41 -24.06 -5.63
N LEU A 289 -6.87 -22.81 -5.63
CA LEU A 289 -8.13 -22.45 -4.99
C LEU A 289 -9.32 -22.78 -5.90
N LYS A 290 -9.20 -22.43 -7.18
CA LYS A 290 -10.30 -22.58 -8.14
C LYS A 290 -9.81 -22.70 -9.58
N VAL A 291 -10.48 -23.52 -10.37
CA VAL A 291 -10.40 -23.55 -11.83
C VAL A 291 -11.59 -22.76 -12.37
N MET A 292 -11.31 -21.72 -13.14
CA MET A 292 -12.34 -20.89 -13.76
C MET A 292 -12.83 -21.60 -15.04
N GLU A 293 -14.13 -21.58 -15.27
CA GLU A 293 -14.77 -22.10 -16.49
C GLU A 293 -14.57 -21.16 -17.68
#